data_AF-A0A517KH20-F1
#
_entry.id   AF-A0A517KH20-F1
#
_cell.length_a   1.000
_cell.length_b   1.000
_cell.length_c   1.000
_cell.angle_alpha   90.00
_cell.angle_beta   90.00
_cell.angle_gamma   90.00
#
_symmetry.space_group_name_H-M   'P 1'
#
loop_
_entity.id
_entity.type
_entity.pdbx_description
1 polymer ?
#
loop_
_entity_poly.entity_id
_entity_poly.type
_entity_poly.pdbx_seq_one_letter_code
_entity_poly.pdbx_strand_id
1 'polypeptide(L)' 'MKPHKFKRMAIDLIERVQSTSYQVDYKYNVIWVWHYSDDYLGKVASINMHNNVDDDNTILARYEKAKKMLAGEVLSDG' A
#
# COMPACT_ATOMS: atom_id res chain seq x y z
N MET A 1 -14.75 4.14 -1.09
CA MET A 1 -14.48 5.60 -0.94
C MET A 1 -14.77 6.37 -2.23
N LYS A 2 -15.05 7.69 -2.17
CA LYS A 2 -15.18 8.53 -3.41
C LYS A 2 -13.90 8.42 -4.27
N PRO A 3 -14.00 8.22 -5.61
CA PRO A 3 -12.84 7.94 -6.45
C PRO A 3 -11.70 8.96 -6.38
N HIS A 4 -12.02 10.26 -6.32
CA HIS A 4 -10.99 11.31 -6.23
C HIS A 4 -10.21 11.28 -4.90
N LYS A 5 -10.85 10.85 -3.80
CA LYS A 5 -10.17 10.70 -2.51
C LYS A 5 -9.22 9.50 -2.56
N PHE A 6 -9.70 8.37 -3.08
CA PHE A 6 -8.89 7.16 -3.25
C PHE A 6 -7.66 7.41 -4.15
N LYS A 7 -7.84 8.13 -5.26
CA LYS A 7 -6.72 8.55 -6.13
C LYS A 7 -5.70 9.44 -5.40
N ARG A 8 -6.14 10.34 -4.52
CA ARG A 8 -5.21 11.18 -3.72
C ARG A 8 -4.40 10.34 -2.74
N MET A 9 -5.01 9.33 -2.13
CA MET A 9 -4.29 8.39 -1.26
C MET A 9 -3.22 7.60 -2.04
N ALA A 10 -3.54 7.17 -3.27
CA ALA A 10 -2.55 6.51 -4.13
C ALA A 10 -1.34 7.41 -4.41
N ILE A 11 -1.59 8.68 -4.76
CA ILE A 11 -0.52 9.65 -5.03
C ILE A 11 0.34 9.87 -3.79
N ASP A 12 -0.29 10.08 -2.62
CA ASP A 12 0.43 10.23 -1.35
C ASP A 12 1.35 9.03 -1.05
N LEU A 13 0.88 7.80 -1.25
CA LEU A 13 1.71 6.61 -1.05
C LEU A 13 2.86 6.50 -2.07
N ILE A 14 2.61 6.84 -3.34
CA ILE A 14 3.65 6.84 -4.39
C ILE A 14 4.76 7.84 -4.04
N GLU A 15 4.41 9.04 -3.61
CA GLU A 15 5.37 10.10 -3.24
C GLU A 15 6.21 9.75 -1.98
N ARG A 16 5.71 8.83 -1.14
CA ARG A 16 6.42 8.35 0.06
C ARG A 16 7.46 7.28 -0.24
N VAL A 17 7.51 6.70 -1.43
CA VAL A 17 8.49 5.64 -1.75
C VAL A 17 9.89 6.24 -1.79
N GLN A 18 10.75 5.83 -0.84
CA GLN A 18 12.14 6.30 -0.73
C GLN A 18 13.19 5.20 -1.03
N SER A 19 12.76 3.96 -1.22
CA SER A 19 13.63 2.80 -1.41
C SER A 19 13.14 1.92 -2.55
N THR A 20 14.08 1.30 -3.26
CA THR A 20 13.81 0.31 -4.30
C THR A 20 13.21 -0.99 -3.77
N SER A 21 13.25 -1.21 -2.45
CA SER A 21 12.57 -2.34 -1.80
C SER A 21 11.05 -2.18 -1.79
N TYR A 22 10.51 -1.02 -2.17
CA TYR A 22 9.07 -0.77 -2.20
C TYR A 22 8.59 -0.37 -3.58
N GLN A 23 7.34 -0.73 -3.88
CA GLN A 23 6.64 -0.29 -5.08
C GLN A 23 5.18 -0.01 -4.74
N VAL A 24 4.64 1.08 -5.27
CA VAL A 24 3.22 1.41 -5.16
C VAL A 24 2.62 1.51 -6.55
N ASP A 25 1.58 0.71 -6.81
CA ASP A 25 0.82 0.74 -8.06
C ASP A 25 -0.62 1.18 -7.81
N TYR A 26 -1.16 1.98 -8.74
CA TYR A 26 -2.57 2.33 -8.77
C TYR A 26 -3.19 2.05 -10.14
N LYS A 27 -4.00 0.98 -10.22
CA LYS A 27 -4.74 0.58 -11.43
C LYS A 27 -6.07 -0.06 -11.03
N TYR A 28 -7.06 -0.03 -11.93
CA TYR A 28 -8.34 -0.74 -11.73
C TYR A 28 -9.07 -0.42 -10.41
N ASN A 29 -8.94 0.81 -9.90
CA ASN A 29 -9.44 1.20 -8.57
C ASN A 29 -8.85 0.39 -7.39
N VAL A 30 -7.62 -0.09 -7.56
CA VAL A 30 -6.86 -0.81 -6.54
C VAL A 30 -5.51 -0.13 -6.34
N ILE A 31 -5.09 -0.01 -5.09
CA ILE A 31 -3.73 0.36 -4.71
C ILE A 31 -3.03 -0.91 -4.22
N TRP A 32 -1.89 -1.24 -4.81
CA TRP A 32 -0.98 -2.28 -4.32
C TRP A 32 0.25 -1.60 -3.75
N VAL A 33 0.64 -2.00 -2.54
CA VAL A 33 1.91 -1.58 -1.92
C VAL A 33 2.72 -2.84 -1.69
N TRP A 34 3.80 -2.98 -2.45
CA TRP A 34 4.71 -4.12 -2.43
C TRP A 34 5.92 -3.80 -1.56
N HIS A 35 6.37 -4.81 -0.83
CA HIS A 35 7.66 -4.80 -0.14
C HIS A 35 8.45 -6.04 -0.56
N TYR A 36 9.64 -5.81 -1.12
CA TYR A 36 10.56 -6.83 -1.57
C TYR A 36 11.69 -6.99 -0.55
N SER A 37 11.82 -8.20 0.02
CA SER A 37 12.87 -8.54 0.98
C SER A 37 13.27 -10.00 0.84
N ASP A 38 14.56 -10.30 0.95
CA ASP A 38 15.07 -11.68 0.96
C ASP A 38 14.65 -12.47 2.22
N ASP A 39 14.18 -11.77 3.26
CA ASP A 39 13.72 -12.40 4.51
C ASP A 39 12.33 -13.07 4.37
N TYR A 40 11.57 -12.76 3.32
CA TYR A 40 10.24 -13.33 3.09
C TYR A 40 10.29 -14.63 2.29
N LEU A 41 9.43 -15.58 2.65
CA LEU A 41 9.16 -16.74 1.80
C LEU A 41 8.51 -16.26 0.50
N GLY A 42 9.21 -16.38 -0.64
CA GLY A 42 8.76 -15.82 -1.91
C GLY A 42 9.20 -14.37 -2.18
N LYS A 43 10.01 -13.79 -1.27
CA LYS A 43 10.69 -12.50 -1.40
C LYS A 43 9.82 -11.25 -1.53
N VAL A 44 8.51 -11.38 -1.31
CA VAL A 44 7.55 -10.29 -1.50
C VAL A 44 6.41 -10.40 -0.50
N ALA A 45 5.99 -9.25 0.00
CA ALA A 45 4.75 -9.08 0.76
C ALA A 45 3.99 -7.87 0.20
N SER A 46 2.66 -7.82 0.42
CA SER A 46 1.85 -6.72 -0.09
C SER A 46 0.68 -6.30 0.81
N ILE A 47 0.33 -5.02 0.72
CA ILE A 47 -0.91 -4.46 1.24
C ILE A 47 -1.74 -3.97 0.06
N ASN A 48 -2.98 -4.44 -0.03
CA ASN A 48 -3.87 -4.14 -1.15
C ASN A 48 -5.13 -3.42 -0.65
N MET A 49 -5.55 -2.38 -1.38
CA MET A 49 -6.77 -1.63 -1.08
C MET A 49 -7.63 -1.59 -2.35
N HIS A 50 -8.85 -2.10 -2.27
CA HIS A 50 -9.80 -2.22 -3.38
C HIS A 50 -10.96 -1.25 -3.18
N ASN A 51 -11.00 -0.14 -3.92
CA ASN A 51 -12.02 0.90 -3.70
C ASN A 51 -13.45 0.48 -4.07
N ASN A 52 -13.60 -0.65 -4.76
CA ASN A 52 -14.88 -1.25 -5.17
C ASN A 52 -15.29 -2.46 -4.31
N VAL A 53 -14.44 -2.92 -3.38
CA VAL A 53 -14.69 -4.13 -2.56
C VAL A 53 -14.57 -3.81 -1.07
N ASP A 54 -13.49 -3.14 -0.67
CA ASP A 54 -13.25 -2.79 0.73
C ASP A 54 -14.13 -1.61 1.16
N ASP A 55 -14.59 -1.65 2.41
CA ASP A 55 -15.24 -0.49 3.03
C ASP A 55 -14.23 0.62 3.35
N ASP A 56 -14.74 1.84 3.58
CA ASP A 56 -13.89 3.02 3.81
C ASP A 56 -12.99 2.88 5.05
N ASN A 57 -13.42 2.17 6.11
CA ASN A 57 -12.59 1.97 7.31
C ASN A 57 -11.46 0.98 7.03
N THR A 58 -11.74 -0.11 6.32
CA THR A 58 -10.72 -1.07 5.87
C THR A 58 -9.66 -0.39 4.99
N ILE A 59 -10.10 0.45 4.05
CA ILE A 59 -9.19 1.23 3.19
C ILE A 59 -8.31 2.16 4.02
N LEU A 60 -8.89 2.91 4.97
CA LEU A 60 -8.14 3.83 5.81
C LEU A 60 -7.14 3.11 6.73
N ALA A 61 -7.54 1.97 7.32
CA ALA A 61 -6.65 1.18 8.17
C ALA A 61 -5.45 0.63 7.39
N ARG A 62 -5.68 0.10 6.18
CA ARG A 62 -4.60 -0.38 5.30
C ARG A 62 -3.71 0.76 4.80
N TYR A 63 -4.28 1.93 4.53
CA TYR A 63 -3.52 3.13 4.16
C TYR A 63 -2.57 3.58 5.27
N GLU A 64 -3.04 3.63 6.53
CA GLU A 64 -2.17 3.94 7.67
C GLU A 64 -1.06 2.89 7.86
N LYS A 65 -1.38 1.60 7.68
CA LYS A 65 -0.37 0.52 7.71
C LYS A 65 0.66 0.70 6.59
N ALA A 66 0.22 1.00 5.38
CA ALA A 66 1.11 1.23 4.23
C ALA A 66 2.07 2.40 4.45
N LYS A 67 1.59 3.52 5.02
CA LYS A 67 2.47 4.66 5.36
C LYS A 67 3.59 4.27 6.31
N LYS A 68 3.25 3.51 7.38
CA LYS A 68 4.25 3.02 8.36
C LYS A 68 5.23 2.04 7.73
N MET A 69 4.75 1.16 6.86
CA MET A 69 5.60 0.24 6.12
C MET A 69 6.60 0.98 5.22
N LEU A 70 6.14 1.97 4.45
CA LEU A 70 7.00 2.79 3.60
C LEU A 70 8.01 3.64 4.40
N ALA A 71 7.67 4.00 5.63
CA ALA A 71 8.59 4.67 6.56
C ALA A 71 9.60 3.71 7.23
N GLY A 72 9.47 2.39 7.02
CA GLY A 72 10.30 1.38 7.69
C GLY A 72 9.95 1.16 9.16
N GLU A 73 8.81 1.66 9.63
CA GLU A 73 8.37 1.58 11.04
C GLU A 73 7.70 0.23 11.36
N VAL A 74 7.21 -0.48 10.34
CA VAL A 74 6.48 -1.74 10.48
C VAL A 74 6.87 -2.67 9.33
N LEU A 75 7.22 -3.92 9.63
CA LEU A 75 7.39 -4.96 8.60
C LEU A 75 6.00 -5.36 8.07
N SER A 76 5.85 -5.54 6.76
CA SER A 76 4.70 -6.29 6.26
C SER A 76 4.77 -7.70 6.83
N ASP A 77 3.77 -8.07 7.62
CA ASP A 77 3.55 -9.46 8.00
C ASP A 77 3.43 -10.25 6.68
N GLY A 78 4.42 -11.10 6.42
CA GLY A 78 4.51 -11.91 5.19
C GLY A 78 3.37 -12.89 5.06
#